data_AF-A0A974X3Q3-F1
#
_entry.id   AF-A0A974X3Q3-F1
#
_cell.length_a   1.000
_cell.length_b   1.000
_cell.length_c   1.000
_cell.angle_alpha   90.00
_cell.angle_beta   90.00
_cell.angle_gamma   90.00
#
_symmetry.space_group_name_H-M   'P 1'
#
loop_
_entity.id
_entity.type
_entity.pdbx_description
1 polymer ?
#
loop_
_entity_poly.entity_id
_entity_poly.type
_entity_poly.pdbx_seq_one_letter_code
_entity_poly.pdbx_strand_id
1 'polypeptide(L)'
;MRAFGGLPAGLRAVLAVAATSLLVVVAAWATLIGPDQVFTGPGLVERTPTTTTRTCLPLVVTTAPDGTTGTTVPDNPQGLPLCEEPDTSRQDATDLVEQADPPLWLKVLVWLFLLVVLLTVLALVVWVVAHLVRDRQHRTHERRETVGFTTLSEPARLVEAITADSAEQDAALRDGDPRNAIVAAWLRFEVQGDAAGVGRRSWETSSEYALRVLDLVSADNGAVNRLAGLYREARFSEHPITEQHRADALEALTAIRRSLGVRP
;
A
#
# COMPACT_ATOMS: atom_id res chain seq x y z
N MET A 1 6.60 -8.90 -23.33
CA MET A 1 5.82 -9.79 -22.43
C MET A 1 4.99 -8.90 -21.52
N ARG A 2 3.66 -8.93 -21.71
CA ARG A 2 2.69 -7.99 -21.14
C ARG A 2 2.21 -8.53 -19.80
N ALA A 3 2.75 -8.04 -18.68
CA ALA A 3 2.34 -8.48 -17.33
C ALA A 3 1.59 -7.42 -16.50
N PHE A 4 1.29 -6.23 -17.05
CA PHE A 4 0.71 -5.11 -16.27
C PHE A 4 -0.60 -4.55 -16.87
N GLY A 5 -1.46 -5.41 -17.41
CA GLY A 5 -2.66 -4.99 -18.16
C GLY A 5 -3.84 -4.43 -17.34
N GLY A 6 -3.82 -4.45 -16.01
CA GLY A 6 -5.02 -4.15 -15.19
C GLY A 6 -4.92 -3.04 -14.15
N LEU A 7 -3.80 -2.31 -14.07
CA LEU A 7 -3.61 -1.30 -13.01
C LEU A 7 -4.01 0.10 -13.50
N PRO A 8 -4.74 0.91 -12.71
CA PRO A 8 -5.07 2.28 -13.05
C PRO A 8 -3.80 3.12 -13.24
N ALA A 9 -3.84 4.08 -14.16
CA ALA A 9 -2.66 4.85 -14.59
C ALA A 9 -1.92 5.52 -13.40
N GLY A 10 -2.67 6.00 -12.40
CA GLY A 10 -2.09 6.58 -11.18
C GLY A 10 -1.28 5.58 -10.34
N LEU A 11 -1.74 4.33 -10.22
CA LEU A 11 -1.02 3.30 -9.47
C LEU A 11 0.27 2.87 -10.17
N ARG A 12 0.27 2.87 -11.51
CA ARG A 12 1.48 2.57 -12.31
C ARG A 12 2.54 3.66 -12.14
N ALA A 13 2.12 4.93 -12.09
CA ALA A 13 3.04 6.04 -11.83
C ALA A 13 3.66 5.95 -10.43
N VAL A 14 2.85 5.65 -9.40
CA VAL A 14 3.34 5.51 -8.01
C VAL A 14 4.29 4.32 -7.88
N LEU A 15 3.99 3.16 -8.48
CA LEU A 15 4.89 2.00 -8.46
C LEU A 15 6.21 2.29 -9.19
N ALA A 16 6.16 3.01 -10.30
CA ALA A 16 7.36 3.41 -11.03
C ALA A 16 8.26 4.35 -10.20
N VAL A 17 7.66 5.33 -9.51
CA VAL A 17 8.39 6.27 -8.63
C VAL A 17 8.96 5.55 -7.40
N ALA A 18 8.21 4.64 -6.79
CA ALA A 18 8.67 3.86 -5.65
C ALA A 18 9.83 2.92 -6.06
N ALA A 19 9.72 2.24 -7.20
CA ALA A 19 10.76 1.36 -7.71
C ALA A 19 12.04 2.14 -8.07
N THR A 20 11.90 3.32 -8.70
CA THR A 20 13.06 4.17 -9.01
C THR A 20 13.70 4.73 -7.74
N SER A 21 12.91 5.17 -6.76
CA SER A 21 13.43 5.66 -5.48
C SER A 21 14.15 4.55 -4.69
N LEU A 22 13.59 3.33 -4.66
CA LEU A 22 14.24 2.18 -4.04
C LEU A 22 15.55 1.83 -4.75
N LEU A 23 15.55 1.85 -6.08
CA LEU A 23 16.75 1.56 -6.88
C LEU A 23 17.83 2.61 -6.63
N VAL A 24 17.48 3.90 -6.53
CA VAL A 24 18.43 4.97 -6.19
C VAL A 24 18.98 4.80 -4.78
N VAL A 25 18.15 4.40 -3.79
CA VAL A 25 18.60 4.14 -2.42
C VAL A 25 19.53 2.93 -2.36
N VAL A 26 19.19 1.83 -3.04
CA VAL A 26 20.03 0.62 -3.08
C VAL A 26 21.33 0.88 -3.82
N ALA A 27 21.29 1.64 -4.92
CA ALA A 27 22.49 2.04 -5.65
C ALA A 27 23.39 2.93 -4.77
N ALA A 28 22.82 3.95 -4.12
CA ALA A 28 23.58 4.81 -3.20
C ALA A 28 24.18 4.03 -2.03
N TRP A 29 23.43 3.08 -1.47
CA TRP A 29 23.89 2.19 -0.40
C TRP A 29 25.01 1.26 -0.88
N ALA A 30 24.87 0.64 -2.05
CA ALA A 30 25.89 -0.22 -2.65
C ALA A 30 27.16 0.55 -3.03
N THR A 31 27.05 1.83 -3.41
CA THR A 31 28.23 2.68 -3.68
C THR A 31 28.90 3.20 -2.41
N LEU A 32 28.16 3.35 -1.30
CA LEU A 32 28.74 3.75 -0.02
C LEU A 32 29.36 2.57 0.74
N ILE A 33 28.90 1.35 0.49
CA ILE A 33 29.37 0.12 1.12
C ILE A 33 29.84 -0.80 -0.02
N GLY A 34 30.88 -0.37 -0.73
CA GLY A 34 31.56 -1.19 -1.73
C GLY A 34 32.10 -2.49 -1.12
N PRO A 35 32.26 -3.57 -1.92
CA PRO A 35 32.66 -4.88 -1.44
C PRO A 35 34.18 -4.93 -1.18
N ASP A 36 34.68 -4.14 -0.24
CA ASP A 36 36.13 -4.03 -0.01
C ASP A 36 36.64 -5.06 1.02
N GLN A 37 35.75 -5.89 1.58
CA GLN A 37 36.07 -6.76 2.73
C GLN A 37 35.90 -8.27 2.48
N VAL A 38 35.74 -8.74 1.24
CA VAL A 38 35.42 -10.16 0.97
C VAL A 38 36.63 -11.02 0.54
N PHE A 39 37.82 -10.45 0.27
CA PHE A 39 38.97 -11.26 -0.19
C PHE A 39 40.32 -11.09 0.53
N THR A 40 40.35 -10.54 1.74
CA THR A 40 41.54 -10.60 2.60
C THR A 40 41.12 -10.81 4.05
N GLY A 41 40.93 -12.08 4.42
CA GLY A 41 40.71 -12.45 5.82
C GLY A 41 41.90 -12.02 6.68
N PRO A 42 41.67 -11.48 7.89
CA PRO A 42 42.76 -11.05 8.75
C PRO A 42 43.52 -12.27 9.26
N GLY A 43 44.83 -12.33 8.97
CA GLY A 43 45.75 -13.06 9.82
C GLY A 43 45.63 -12.54 11.26
N LEU A 44 45.86 -13.41 12.23
CA LEU A 44 45.75 -13.13 13.67
C LEU A 44 46.22 -11.71 14.04
N VAL A 45 45.27 -10.85 14.44
CA VAL A 45 45.58 -9.53 15.00
C VAL A 45 45.96 -9.73 16.46
N GLU A 46 47.25 -9.72 16.74
CA GLU A 46 47.75 -9.55 18.10
C GLU A 46 47.39 -8.14 18.56
N ARG A 47 46.41 -8.04 19.47
CA ARG A 47 46.11 -6.79 20.15
C ARG A 47 47.23 -6.50 21.15
N THR A 48 48.19 -5.66 20.78
CA THR A 48 49.15 -5.13 21.75
C THR A 48 48.59 -3.82 22.31
N PRO A 49 48.17 -3.75 23.58
CA PRO A 49 47.79 -2.48 24.19
C PRO A 49 49.02 -1.57 24.28
N THR A 50 48.89 -0.34 23.77
CA THR A 50 49.90 0.73 23.92
C THR A 50 50.02 1.12 25.39
N THR A 51 50.88 0.40 26.10
CA THR A 51 51.41 0.81 27.40
C THR A 51 52.65 1.63 27.12
N THR A 52 52.63 2.90 27.53
CA THR A 52 53.79 3.80 27.49
C THR A 52 54.85 3.31 28.48
N THR A 53 55.62 2.30 28.09
CA THR A 53 56.85 1.90 28.73
C THR A 53 57.90 1.88 27.63
N ARG A 54 58.93 2.73 27.70
CA ARG A 54 60.07 2.66 26.77
C ARG A 54 60.68 1.26 26.90
N THR A 55 60.49 0.42 25.87
CA THR A 55 60.91 -0.99 25.87
C THR A 55 61.81 -1.32 24.67
N CYS A 56 62.40 -0.31 24.04
CA CYS A 56 63.30 -0.51 22.90
C CYS A 56 64.55 0.37 23.00
N LEU A 57 65.65 -0.11 22.43
CA LEU A 57 66.95 0.58 22.39
C LEU A 57 67.04 1.43 21.11
N PRO A 58 67.22 2.77 21.19
CA PRO A 58 67.26 3.62 20.00
C PRO A 58 68.56 3.42 19.21
N LEU A 59 68.48 3.34 17.89
CA LEU A 59 69.67 3.32 17.04
C LEU A 59 70.34 4.69 17.02
N VAL A 60 71.67 4.71 17.05
CA VAL A 60 72.44 5.96 16.96
C VAL A 60 72.78 6.20 15.49
N VAL A 61 72.16 7.23 14.92
CA VAL A 61 72.46 7.70 13.57
C VAL A 61 73.59 8.73 13.65
N THR A 62 74.70 8.43 13.00
CA THR A 62 75.84 9.33 12.91
C THR A 62 75.98 9.82 11.48
N THR A 63 76.02 11.14 11.31
CA THR A 63 76.19 11.78 10.01
C THR A 63 77.67 12.11 9.82
N ALA A 64 78.30 11.51 8.82
CA ALA A 64 79.67 11.84 8.47
C ALA A 64 79.74 13.21 7.75
N PRO A 65 80.91 13.87 7.72
CA PRO A 65 81.07 15.20 7.12
C PRO A 65 80.79 15.26 5.61
N ASP A 66 80.81 14.11 4.93
CA ASP A 66 80.46 13.93 3.52
C ASP A 66 78.95 13.80 3.27
N GLY A 67 78.14 13.91 4.32
CA GLY A 67 76.67 13.83 4.26
C GLY A 67 76.13 12.40 4.29
N THR A 68 77.00 11.38 4.40
CA THR A 68 76.54 10.00 4.52
C THR A 68 76.11 9.70 5.96
N THR A 69 74.92 9.12 6.13
CA THR A 69 74.44 8.64 7.42
C THR A 69 74.79 7.17 7.60
N GLY A 70 75.47 6.84 8.70
CA GLY A 70 75.74 5.48 9.14
C GLY A 70 75.02 5.19 10.46
N THR A 71 74.36 4.04 10.52
CA THR A 71 73.65 3.60 11.72
C THR A 71 74.53 2.64 12.52
N THR A 72 74.77 2.96 13.80
CA THR A 72 75.52 2.09 14.71
C THR A 72 74.60 1.50 15.76
N VAL A 73 74.66 0.17 15.90
CA VAL A 73 73.88 -0.57 16.90
C VAL A 73 74.59 -0.44 18.25
N PRO A 74 73.95 0.15 19.29
CA PRO A 74 74.55 0.26 20.60
C PRO A 74 74.60 -1.12 21.29
N ASP A 75 75.52 -1.26 22.25
CA ASP A 75 75.70 -2.50 23.02
C ASP A 75 74.40 -2.85 23.77
N ASN A 76 73.90 -4.08 23.56
CA ASN A 76 72.56 -4.52 24.00
C ASN A 76 72.64 -5.75 24.93
N PRO A 77 73.19 -5.59 26.14
CA PRO A 77 73.41 -6.71 27.05
C PRO A 77 72.10 -7.30 27.62
N GLN A 78 70.99 -6.57 27.53
CA GLN A 78 69.67 -7.00 28.01
C GLN A 78 68.81 -7.65 26.92
N GLY A 79 69.31 -7.75 25.68
CA GLY A 79 68.58 -8.35 24.55
C GLY A 79 67.27 -7.63 24.21
N LEU A 80 67.19 -6.32 24.46
CA LEU A 80 66.01 -5.51 24.17
C LEU A 80 65.81 -5.37 22.65
N PRO A 81 64.57 -5.31 22.14
CA PRO A 81 64.34 -5.02 20.73
C PRO A 81 64.85 -3.62 20.36
N LEU A 82 65.42 -3.46 19.16
CA LEU A 82 65.82 -2.16 18.64
C LEU A 82 64.57 -1.35 18.29
N CYS A 83 64.58 -0.03 18.56
CA CYS A 83 63.49 0.84 18.12
C CYS A 83 63.62 1.03 16.60
N GLU A 84 62.88 0.25 15.81
CA GLU A 84 62.64 0.59 14.41
C GLU A 84 61.85 1.93 14.40
N GLU A 85 62.28 2.91 13.61
CA GLU A 85 61.43 4.08 13.36
C GLU A 85 60.14 3.59 12.69
N PRO A 86 58.96 4.12 13.07
CA PRO A 86 57.72 3.76 12.39
C PRO A 86 57.91 4.11 10.91
N ASP A 87 57.90 3.08 10.07
CA ASP A 87 58.06 3.23 8.63
C ASP A 87 56.81 3.99 8.16
N THR A 88 56.92 5.30 7.94
CA THR A 88 55.81 6.16 7.48
C THR A 88 55.49 5.88 6.01
N SER A 89 55.34 4.61 5.68
CA SER A 89 54.84 4.12 4.42
C SER A 89 53.40 4.61 4.25
N ARG A 90 52.95 4.74 3.00
CA ARG A 90 51.55 5.09 2.71
C ARG A 90 50.55 4.14 3.38
N GLN A 91 50.97 2.91 3.69
CA GLN A 91 50.15 1.87 4.29
C GLN A 91 49.75 2.22 5.74
N ASP A 92 50.67 2.72 6.56
CA ASP A 92 50.35 3.16 7.93
C ASP A 92 49.38 4.34 7.93
N ALA A 93 49.50 5.25 6.97
CA ALA A 93 48.57 6.37 6.81
C ALA A 93 47.18 5.92 6.37
N THR A 94 47.06 4.88 5.54
CA THR A 94 45.76 4.29 5.16
C THR A 94 45.13 3.48 6.30
N ASP A 95 45.92 2.72 7.05
CA ASP A 95 45.44 1.91 8.18
C ASP A 95 44.88 2.80 9.30
N LEU A 96 45.48 3.98 9.54
CA LEU A 96 44.97 4.97 10.49
C LEU A 96 43.63 5.59 10.06
N VAL A 97 43.40 5.75 8.76
CA VAL A 97 42.14 6.26 8.21
C VAL A 97 41.06 5.18 8.23
N GLU A 98 41.43 3.92 8.01
CA GLU A 98 40.51 2.78 8.00
C GLU A 98 40.11 2.32 9.42
N GLN A 99 41.01 2.44 10.41
CA GLN A 99 40.70 2.18 11.83
C GLN A 99 39.93 3.31 12.52
N ALA A 100 39.76 4.46 11.85
CA ALA A 100 38.95 5.54 12.38
C ALA A 100 37.47 5.12 12.37
N ASP A 101 36.99 4.69 13.54
CA ASP A 101 35.59 4.38 13.78
C ASP A 101 34.70 5.52 13.23
N PRO A 102 33.71 5.24 12.37
CA PRO A 102 32.92 6.29 11.78
C PRO A 102 32.29 7.13 12.88
N PRO A 103 32.42 8.47 12.79
CA PRO A 103 32.10 9.33 13.90
C PRO A 103 30.60 9.19 14.23
N LEU A 104 30.28 9.25 15.51
CA LEU A 104 28.93 8.93 16.02
C LEU A 104 27.83 9.76 15.33
N TRP A 105 28.11 11.01 14.96
CA TRP A 105 27.17 11.86 14.24
C TRP A 105 26.78 11.30 12.86
N LEU A 106 27.71 10.65 12.15
CA LEU A 106 27.44 10.00 10.86
C LEU A 106 26.52 8.79 11.05
N LYS A 107 26.82 7.94 12.05
CA LYS A 107 25.94 6.81 12.43
C LYS A 107 24.54 7.32 12.76
N VAL A 108 24.43 8.39 13.54
CA VAL A 108 23.15 9.02 13.89
C VAL A 108 22.42 9.54 12.66
N LEU A 109 23.09 10.21 11.72
CA LEU A 109 22.47 10.69 10.48
C LEU A 109 21.97 9.55 9.59
N VAL A 110 22.73 8.46 9.46
CA VAL A 110 22.31 7.28 8.69
C VAL A 110 21.08 6.62 9.32
N TRP A 111 21.09 6.41 10.64
CA TRP A 111 19.93 5.87 11.36
C TRP A 111 18.72 6.80 11.27
N LEU A 112 18.91 8.12 11.36
CA LEU A 112 17.86 9.12 11.17
C LEU A 112 17.28 9.06 9.76
N PHE A 113 18.12 8.97 8.73
CA PHE A 113 17.69 8.85 7.34
C PHE A 113 16.87 7.58 7.11
N LEU A 114 17.36 6.43 7.58
CA LEU A 114 16.64 5.15 7.49
C LEU A 114 15.29 5.20 8.23
N LEU A 115 15.25 5.84 9.40
CA LEU A 115 14.01 6.05 10.15
C LEU A 115 13.01 6.89 9.35
N VAL A 116 13.45 7.99 8.74
CA VAL A 116 12.58 8.86 7.90
C VAL A 116 12.07 8.10 6.68
N VAL A 117 12.91 7.31 6.01
CA VAL A 117 12.49 6.46 4.87
C VAL A 117 11.48 5.42 5.31
N LEU A 118 11.68 4.76 6.45
CA LEU A 118 10.72 3.80 7.00
C LEU A 118 9.38 4.47 7.33
N LEU A 119 9.40 5.63 7.98
CA LEU A 119 8.19 6.38 8.35
C LEU A 119 7.42 6.88 7.12
N THR A 120 8.12 7.33 6.08
CA THR A 120 7.49 7.77 4.82
C THR A 120 6.86 6.60 4.07
N VAL A 121 7.53 5.44 3.99
CA VAL A 121 6.95 4.21 3.42
C VAL A 121 5.74 3.76 4.22
N LEU A 122 5.83 3.75 5.56
CA LEU A 122 4.70 3.39 6.43
C LEU A 122 3.53 4.35 6.26
N ALA A 123 3.78 5.66 6.23
CA ALA A 123 2.75 6.68 5.99
C ALA A 123 2.12 6.52 4.61
N LEU A 124 2.90 6.19 3.57
CA LEU A 124 2.40 5.91 2.23
C LEU A 124 1.54 4.65 2.21
N VAL A 125 1.98 3.56 2.86
CA VAL A 125 1.19 2.32 2.98
C VAL A 125 -0.11 2.59 3.72
N VAL A 126 -0.06 3.32 4.85
CA VAL A 126 -1.27 3.74 5.58
C VAL A 126 -2.14 4.62 4.70
N TRP A 127 -1.59 5.55 3.93
CA TRP A 127 -2.36 6.41 3.02
C TRP A 127 -3.01 5.62 1.88
N VAL A 128 -2.27 4.69 1.25
CA VAL A 128 -2.80 3.81 0.19
C VAL A 128 -3.85 2.86 0.76
N VAL A 129 -3.57 2.21 1.90
CA VAL A 129 -4.54 1.35 2.58
C VAL A 129 -5.74 2.18 2.99
N ALA A 130 -5.57 3.35 3.57
CA ALA A 130 -6.67 4.26 3.92
C ALA A 130 -7.41 4.74 2.69
N HIS A 131 -6.77 4.94 1.54
CA HIS A 131 -7.43 5.35 0.30
C HIS A 131 -8.17 4.18 -0.35
N LEU A 132 -7.61 2.97 -0.35
CA LEU A 132 -8.28 1.76 -0.84
C LEU A 132 -9.42 1.36 0.10
N VAL A 133 -9.20 1.49 1.40
CA VAL A 133 -10.22 1.31 2.43
C VAL A 133 -11.23 2.43 2.33
N ARG A 134 -10.90 3.69 2.02
CA ARG A 134 -11.83 4.81 1.77
C ARG A 134 -12.53 4.75 0.42
N ASP A 135 -11.98 4.11 -0.60
CA ASP A 135 -12.66 3.89 -1.88
C ASP A 135 -13.60 2.69 -1.75
N ARG A 136 -13.14 1.62 -1.09
CA ARG A 136 -14.03 0.55 -0.63
C ARG A 136 -15.06 1.09 0.33
N GLN A 137 -14.70 1.93 1.28
CA GLN A 137 -15.60 2.55 2.24
C GLN A 137 -16.43 3.63 1.57
N HIS A 138 -16.04 4.43 0.59
CA HIS A 138 -17.04 5.25 -0.12
C HIS A 138 -18.05 4.37 -0.85
N ARG A 139 -17.68 3.13 -1.21
CA ARG A 139 -18.61 2.05 -1.59
C ARG A 139 -19.23 1.25 -0.41
N THR A 140 -18.77 1.44 0.84
CA THR A 140 -19.14 0.68 2.06
C THR A 140 -19.50 1.60 3.27
N HIS A 141 -19.60 2.91 3.13
CA HIS A 141 -19.84 3.94 4.16
C HIS A 141 -21.07 4.78 3.78
N GLU A 142 -21.63 4.59 2.57
CA GLU A 142 -23.09 4.42 2.47
C GLU A 142 -23.56 3.13 3.21
N ARG A 143 -22.64 2.23 3.58
CA ARG A 143 -22.91 0.91 4.20
C ARG A 143 -22.46 0.77 5.67
N ARG A 144 -22.11 1.85 6.37
CA ARG A 144 -21.72 1.74 7.79
C ARG A 144 -21.92 3.02 8.59
N GLU A 145 -23.17 3.39 8.74
CA GLU A 145 -23.62 4.01 9.99
C GLU A 145 -24.49 3.00 10.75
N THR A 146 -24.25 2.95 12.05
CA THR A 146 -24.56 1.89 12.99
C THR A 146 -26.01 1.87 13.45
N VAL A 147 -26.71 0.73 13.37
CA VAL A 147 -27.57 0.15 14.44
C VAL A 147 -27.70 -1.36 14.16
N GLY A 148 -27.20 -2.26 15.00
CA GLY A 148 -28.05 -2.98 15.95
C GLY A 148 -27.99 -4.49 15.71
N PHE A 149 -27.54 -5.23 16.72
CA PHE A 149 -27.43 -6.67 16.73
C PHE A 149 -28.80 -7.36 16.58
N THR A 150 -29.06 -7.89 15.39
CA THR A 150 -29.93 -9.04 15.11
C THR A 150 -29.43 -9.63 13.81
N THR A 151 -28.85 -10.83 13.84
CA THR A 151 -28.37 -11.51 12.62
C THR A 151 -29.57 -12.00 11.81
N LEU A 152 -30.30 -11.07 11.20
CA LEU A 152 -31.31 -11.38 10.20
C LEU A 152 -30.64 -12.14 9.06
N SER A 153 -31.32 -13.16 8.55
CA SER A 153 -30.88 -13.88 7.36
C SER A 153 -30.70 -12.91 6.19
N GLU A 154 -29.90 -13.29 5.20
CA GLU A 154 -29.68 -12.46 4.00
C GLU A 154 -30.99 -12.00 3.34
N PRO A 155 -32.02 -12.86 3.14
CA PRO A 155 -33.33 -12.42 2.64
C PRO A 155 -34.02 -11.40 3.56
N ALA A 156 -33.94 -11.57 4.88
CA ALA A 156 -34.60 -10.66 5.82
C ALA A 156 -33.99 -9.25 5.83
N ARG A 157 -32.65 -9.14 5.75
CA ARG A 157 -31.98 -7.83 5.57
C ARG A 157 -32.35 -7.17 4.26
N LEU A 158 -32.59 -7.97 3.22
CA LEU A 158 -32.94 -7.47 1.91
C LEU A 158 -34.39 -6.95 1.87
N VAL A 159 -35.33 -7.66 2.50
CA VAL A 159 -36.70 -7.16 2.71
C VAL A 159 -36.68 -5.85 3.50
N GLU A 160 -35.89 -5.77 4.58
CA GLU A 160 -35.74 -4.54 5.36
C GLU A 160 -35.20 -3.38 4.53
N ALA A 161 -34.13 -3.60 3.75
CA ALA A 161 -33.55 -2.58 2.89
C ALA A 161 -34.51 -2.10 1.78
N ILE A 162 -35.22 -3.02 1.10
CA ILE A 162 -36.25 -2.68 0.10
C ILE A 162 -37.38 -1.87 0.75
N THR A 163 -37.75 -2.19 1.99
CA THR A 163 -38.82 -1.49 2.71
C THR A 163 -38.38 -0.10 3.13
N ALA A 164 -37.17 0.04 3.68
CA ALA A 164 -36.61 1.31 4.13
C ALA A 164 -36.47 2.32 2.98
N ASP A 165 -36.04 1.84 1.81
CA ASP A 165 -35.80 2.65 0.60
C ASP A 165 -37.07 2.92 -0.23
N SER A 166 -38.21 2.35 0.17
CA SER A 166 -39.43 2.33 -0.65
C SER A 166 -39.96 3.73 -0.99
N ALA A 167 -39.86 4.68 -0.05
CA ALA A 167 -40.30 6.05 -0.24
C ALA A 167 -39.47 6.79 -1.30
N GLU A 168 -38.15 6.58 -1.29
CA GLU A 168 -37.26 7.21 -2.27
C GLU A 168 -37.34 6.53 -3.64
N GLN A 169 -37.58 5.22 -3.69
CA GLN A 169 -37.87 4.51 -4.94
C GLN A 169 -39.16 4.99 -5.59
N ASP A 170 -40.19 5.21 -4.78
CA ASP A 170 -41.44 5.79 -5.21
C ASP A 170 -41.27 7.26 -5.65
N ALA A 171 -40.48 8.05 -4.94
CA ALA A 171 -40.18 9.44 -5.33
C ALA A 171 -39.44 9.50 -6.67
N ALA A 172 -38.41 8.65 -6.84
CA ALA A 172 -37.67 8.53 -8.09
C ALA A 172 -38.58 8.13 -9.26
N LEU A 173 -39.62 7.33 -9.00
CA LEU A 173 -40.58 6.93 -10.03
C LEU A 173 -41.63 8.01 -10.33
N ARG A 174 -41.92 8.95 -9.42
CA ARG A 174 -42.94 9.99 -9.62
C ARG A 174 -42.40 11.26 -10.26
N ASP A 175 -41.09 11.51 -10.19
CA ASP A 175 -40.47 12.73 -10.70
C ASP A 175 -39.96 12.57 -12.16
N GLY A 176 -39.82 13.69 -12.86
CA GLY A 176 -39.16 13.77 -14.17
C GLY A 176 -39.83 13.02 -15.33
N ASP A 177 -39.05 12.70 -16.35
CA ASP A 177 -39.49 11.96 -17.55
C ASP A 177 -39.81 10.48 -17.23
N PRO A 178 -40.95 9.91 -17.69
CA PRO A 178 -41.36 8.54 -17.37
C PRO A 178 -40.30 7.47 -17.68
N ARG A 179 -39.57 7.62 -18.78
CA ARG A 179 -38.54 6.65 -19.17
C ARG A 179 -37.42 6.63 -18.14
N ASN A 180 -36.92 7.81 -17.79
CA ASN A 180 -35.84 7.95 -16.82
C ASN A 180 -36.29 7.54 -15.41
N ALA A 181 -37.53 7.84 -15.05
CA ALA A 181 -38.11 7.49 -13.76
C ALA A 181 -38.19 5.96 -13.56
N ILE A 182 -38.66 5.22 -14.57
CA ILE A 182 -38.70 3.75 -14.52
C ILE A 182 -37.29 3.15 -14.42
N VAL A 183 -36.33 3.70 -15.17
CA VAL A 183 -34.93 3.27 -15.09
C VAL A 183 -34.34 3.56 -13.71
N ALA A 184 -34.56 4.76 -13.16
CA ALA A 184 -34.08 5.13 -11.84
C ALA A 184 -34.66 4.22 -10.76
N ALA A 185 -35.96 3.96 -10.80
CA ALA A 185 -36.64 3.07 -9.86
C ALA A 185 -36.10 1.63 -9.91
N TRP A 186 -35.82 1.10 -11.11
CA TRP A 186 -35.18 -0.22 -11.27
C TRP A 186 -33.77 -0.24 -10.67
N LEU A 187 -32.96 0.78 -10.95
CA LEU A 187 -31.57 0.83 -10.49
C LEU A 187 -31.45 0.93 -8.97
N ARG A 188 -32.48 1.40 -8.26
CA ARG A 188 -32.48 1.42 -6.79
C ARG A 188 -32.43 0.04 -6.14
N PHE A 189 -32.78 -1.04 -6.84
CA PHE A 189 -32.54 -2.38 -6.31
C PHE A 189 -31.05 -2.62 -6.00
N GLU A 190 -30.14 -1.95 -6.70
CA GLU A 190 -28.69 -2.00 -6.40
C GLU A 190 -28.35 -1.31 -5.10
N VAL A 191 -28.93 -0.13 -4.84
CA VAL A 191 -28.78 0.59 -3.56
C VAL A 191 -29.31 -0.27 -2.41
N GLN A 192 -30.50 -0.86 -2.59
CA GLN A 192 -31.16 -1.70 -1.60
C GLN A 192 -30.36 -2.98 -1.30
N GLY A 193 -29.87 -3.67 -2.33
CA GLY A 193 -29.08 -4.87 -2.13
C GLY A 193 -27.66 -4.57 -1.61
N ASP A 194 -27.05 -3.44 -1.97
CA ASP A 194 -25.81 -2.98 -1.36
C ASP A 194 -26.01 -2.70 0.13
N ALA A 195 -27.08 -2.02 0.54
CA ALA A 195 -27.41 -1.84 1.95
C ALA A 195 -27.53 -3.20 2.69
N ALA A 196 -28.24 -4.18 2.10
CA ALA A 196 -28.42 -5.52 2.67
C ALA A 196 -27.16 -6.42 2.64
N GLY A 197 -26.16 -6.08 1.82
CA GLY A 197 -24.89 -6.81 1.67
C GLY A 197 -24.88 -7.84 0.57
N VAL A 198 -25.83 -7.73 -0.35
CA VAL A 198 -26.03 -8.56 -1.52
C VAL A 198 -25.67 -7.73 -2.74
N GLY A 199 -24.43 -7.23 -2.79
CA GLY A 199 -23.99 -6.34 -3.87
C GLY A 199 -23.89 -7.02 -5.24
N ARG A 200 -23.82 -6.19 -6.30
CA ARG A 200 -23.74 -6.68 -7.69
C ARG A 200 -22.37 -7.26 -8.01
N ARG A 201 -22.33 -8.37 -8.74
CA ARG A 201 -21.07 -8.94 -9.25
C ARG A 201 -20.54 -8.12 -10.43
N SER A 202 -19.23 -8.12 -10.66
CA SER A 202 -18.64 -7.29 -11.73
C SER A 202 -19.05 -7.71 -13.15
N TRP A 203 -19.47 -8.96 -13.34
CA TRP A 203 -19.95 -9.50 -14.62
C TRP A 203 -21.46 -9.55 -14.73
N GLU A 204 -22.18 -9.17 -13.67
CA GLU A 204 -23.65 -9.25 -13.61
C GLU A 204 -24.24 -7.95 -14.17
N THR A 205 -25.19 -8.10 -15.09
CA THR A 205 -25.95 -6.96 -15.60
C THR A 205 -26.94 -6.47 -14.55
N SER A 206 -27.40 -5.22 -14.66
CA SER A 206 -28.40 -4.67 -13.74
C SER A 206 -29.70 -5.49 -13.72
N SER A 207 -30.09 -6.06 -14.86
CA SER A 207 -31.26 -6.94 -14.94
C SER A 207 -31.08 -8.25 -14.18
N GLU A 208 -29.97 -8.94 -14.42
CA GLU A 208 -29.65 -10.22 -13.75
C GLU A 208 -29.55 -10.02 -12.24
N TYR A 209 -28.93 -8.92 -11.82
CA TYR A 209 -28.79 -8.54 -10.43
C TYR A 209 -30.15 -8.38 -9.75
N ALA A 210 -31.00 -7.49 -10.27
CA ALA A 210 -32.28 -7.18 -9.66
C ALA A 210 -33.20 -8.42 -9.64
N LEU A 211 -33.18 -9.24 -10.70
CA LEU A 211 -33.93 -10.51 -10.72
C LEU A 211 -33.44 -11.48 -9.64
N ARG A 212 -32.12 -11.64 -9.45
CA ARG A 212 -31.56 -12.48 -8.38
C ARG A 212 -31.92 -11.96 -6.99
N VAL A 213 -31.85 -10.66 -6.78
CA VAL A 213 -32.23 -9.99 -5.52
C VAL A 213 -33.71 -10.25 -5.20
N LEU A 214 -34.59 -10.06 -6.18
CA LEU A 214 -36.03 -10.25 -6.00
C LEU A 214 -36.41 -11.73 -5.83
N ASP A 215 -35.66 -12.65 -6.43
CA ASP A 215 -35.80 -14.09 -6.23
C ASP A 215 -35.39 -14.53 -4.81
N LEU A 216 -34.29 -13.98 -4.27
CA LEU A 216 -33.82 -14.25 -2.91
C LEU A 216 -34.85 -13.92 -1.82
N VAL A 217 -35.68 -12.89 -2.06
CA VAL A 217 -36.77 -12.50 -1.15
C VAL A 217 -38.13 -13.10 -1.55
N SER A 218 -38.15 -13.98 -2.55
CA SER A 218 -39.36 -14.64 -3.05
C SER A 218 -40.47 -13.66 -3.43
N ALA A 219 -40.10 -12.54 -4.06
CA ALA A 219 -41.05 -11.55 -4.56
C ALA A 219 -42.01 -12.15 -5.61
N ASP A 220 -43.19 -11.57 -5.75
CA ASP A 220 -44.17 -12.01 -6.74
C ASP A 220 -43.61 -11.96 -8.17
N ASN A 221 -43.37 -13.14 -8.75
CA ASN A 221 -42.79 -13.28 -10.08
C ASN A 221 -43.57 -12.55 -11.17
N GLY A 222 -44.91 -12.47 -11.05
CA GLY A 222 -45.74 -11.75 -12.00
C GLY A 222 -45.43 -10.25 -12.01
N ALA A 223 -45.40 -9.63 -10.84
CA ALA A 223 -45.07 -8.21 -10.66
C ALA A 223 -43.61 -7.90 -11.05
N VAL A 224 -42.66 -8.77 -10.67
CA VAL A 224 -41.25 -8.65 -11.06
C VAL A 224 -41.11 -8.65 -12.58
N ASN A 225 -41.77 -9.57 -13.28
CA ASN A 225 -41.71 -9.66 -14.74
C ASN A 225 -42.33 -8.44 -15.43
N ARG A 226 -43.44 -7.90 -14.92
CA ARG A 226 -44.04 -6.66 -15.43
C ARG A 226 -43.06 -5.49 -15.31
N LEU A 227 -42.48 -5.28 -14.13
CA LEU A 227 -41.51 -4.21 -13.90
C LEU A 227 -40.25 -4.37 -14.77
N ALA A 228 -39.73 -5.59 -14.89
CA ALA A 228 -38.58 -5.89 -15.74
C ALA A 228 -38.88 -5.64 -17.24
N GLY A 229 -40.11 -5.88 -17.68
CA GLY A 229 -40.60 -5.52 -19.01
C GLY A 229 -40.53 -4.01 -19.23
N LEU A 230 -41.13 -3.24 -18.33
CA LEU A 230 -41.14 -1.77 -18.38
C LEU A 230 -39.73 -1.18 -18.34
N TYR A 231 -38.84 -1.71 -17.51
CA TYR A 231 -37.44 -1.30 -17.48
C TYR A 231 -36.73 -1.55 -18.81
N ARG A 232 -36.89 -2.74 -19.40
CA ARG A 232 -36.27 -3.07 -20.69
C ARG A 232 -36.80 -2.18 -21.81
N GLU A 233 -38.11 -1.95 -21.85
CA GLU A 233 -38.72 -1.06 -22.83
C GLU A 233 -38.22 0.38 -22.65
N ALA A 234 -38.20 0.90 -21.42
CA ALA A 234 -37.67 2.22 -21.12
C ALA A 234 -36.17 2.36 -21.49
N ARG A 235 -35.36 1.32 -21.30
CA ARG A 235 -33.91 1.42 -21.53
C ARG A 235 -33.47 1.14 -22.96
N PHE A 236 -34.18 0.29 -23.68
CA PHE A 236 -33.72 -0.25 -24.97
C PHE A 236 -34.71 -0.08 -26.13
N SER A 237 -35.94 0.37 -25.89
CA SER A 237 -36.92 0.63 -26.96
C SER A 237 -36.95 2.10 -27.36
N GLU A 238 -37.25 2.36 -28.63
CA GLU A 238 -37.54 3.69 -29.18
C GLU A 238 -39.02 4.11 -28.96
N HIS A 239 -39.89 3.20 -28.51
CA HIS A 239 -41.30 3.50 -28.27
C HIS A 239 -41.48 4.62 -27.21
N PRO A 240 -42.45 5.54 -27.38
CA PRO A 240 -42.75 6.54 -26.37
C PRO A 240 -43.16 5.90 -25.03
N ILE A 241 -42.46 6.25 -23.96
CA ILE A 241 -42.85 5.89 -22.59
C ILE A 241 -43.76 6.98 -22.04
N THR A 242 -44.95 6.59 -21.63
CA THR A 242 -46.03 7.49 -21.19
C THR A 242 -46.26 7.41 -19.68
N GLU A 243 -47.07 8.32 -19.14
CA GLU A 243 -47.52 8.28 -17.74
C GLU A 243 -48.27 6.99 -17.39
N GLN A 244 -48.90 6.31 -18.36
CA GLN A 244 -49.50 5.00 -18.13
C GLN A 244 -48.44 3.95 -17.74
N HIS A 245 -47.29 3.94 -18.42
CA HIS A 245 -46.19 3.04 -18.09
C HIS A 245 -45.62 3.31 -16.69
N ARG A 246 -45.59 4.59 -16.27
CA ARG A 246 -45.21 4.97 -14.91
C ARG A 246 -46.21 4.44 -13.89
N ALA A 247 -47.51 4.56 -14.16
CA ALA A 247 -48.56 4.02 -13.30
C ALA A 247 -48.45 2.49 -13.18
N ASP A 248 -48.23 1.79 -14.29
CA ASP A 248 -48.03 0.33 -14.31
C ASP A 248 -46.76 -0.09 -13.54
N ALA A 249 -45.68 0.70 -13.62
CA ALA A 249 -44.46 0.48 -12.84
C ALA A 249 -44.69 0.67 -11.34
N LEU A 250 -45.44 1.70 -10.93
CA LEU A 250 -45.82 1.94 -9.53
C LEU A 250 -46.68 0.78 -8.99
N GLU A 251 -47.62 0.28 -9.78
CA GLU A 251 -48.45 -0.86 -9.42
C GLU A 251 -47.58 -2.12 -9.25
N ALA A 252 -46.67 -2.38 -10.18
CA ALA A 252 -45.75 -3.51 -10.10
C ALA A 252 -44.84 -3.44 -8.87
N LEU A 253 -44.23 -2.29 -8.58
CA LEU A 253 -43.44 -2.10 -7.35
C LEU A 253 -44.27 -2.30 -6.08
N THR A 254 -45.50 -1.79 -6.07
CA THR A 254 -46.41 -1.96 -4.93
C THR A 254 -46.77 -3.44 -4.73
N ALA A 255 -47.01 -4.18 -5.82
CA ALA A 255 -47.28 -5.61 -5.75
C ALA A 255 -46.06 -6.40 -5.26
N ILE A 256 -44.84 -6.06 -5.71
CA ILE A 256 -43.59 -6.63 -5.20
C ILE A 256 -43.51 -6.41 -3.68
N ARG A 257 -43.61 -5.17 -3.21
CA ARG A 257 -43.51 -4.86 -1.77
C ARG A 257 -44.59 -5.58 -0.94
N ARG A 258 -45.82 -5.63 -1.43
CA ARG A 258 -46.92 -6.36 -0.77
C ARG A 258 -46.59 -7.85 -0.63
N SER A 259 -45.97 -8.46 -1.64
CA SER A 259 -45.57 -9.88 -1.56
C SER A 259 -44.50 -10.15 -0.50
N LEU A 260 -43.70 -9.14 -0.14
CA LEU A 260 -42.69 -9.21 0.92
C LEU A 260 -43.27 -9.03 2.34
N GLY A 261 -44.59 -8.84 2.47
CA GLY A 261 -45.23 -8.55 3.76
C GLY A 261 -45.15 -7.08 4.19
N VAL A 262 -44.71 -6.19 3.29
CA VAL A 262 -44.73 -4.74 3.51
C VAL A 262 -46.16 -4.25 3.33
N ARG A 263 -46.78 -3.78 4.42
CA ARG A 263 -48.07 -3.07 4.33
C ARG A 263 -47.79 -1.64 3.84
N PRO A 264 -48.64 -1.10 2.94
CA PRO A 264 -48.47 0.24 2.38
C PRO A 264 -48.56 1.33 3.44
#